data_AF-A0A3N1A3J3-F1
#
_entry.id   AF-A0A3N1A3J3-F1
#
_cell.length_a   1.000
_cell.length_b   1.000
_cell.length_c   1.000
_cell.angle_alpha   90.00
_cell.angle_beta   90.00
_cell.angle_gamma   90.00
#
_symmetry.space_group_name_H-M   'P 1'
#
loop_
_entity.id
_entity.type
_entity.pdbx_description
1 polymer ?
#
loop_
_entity_poly.entity_id
_entity_poly.type
_entity_poly.pdbx_seq_one_letter_code
_entity_poly.pdbx_strand_id
1 'polypeptide(L)'
;MEQLMATAATTLVAWTTTEIAQGGRLAVSALIDFLRDRFRRAPEDRAVIEDVLHEPSPDAVRSLAELLDREALRDPAFAAEFRARWEQADAAVLAGANGVANSISGDVSGPVVQARDIHGGVSFGGGSAQP
;
A
#
# COMPACT_ATOMS: atom_id res chain seq x y z
N MET A 1 -11.10 0.59 16.17
CA MET A 1 -10.24 0.33 15.00
C MET A 1 -11.03 -0.31 13.87
N GLU A 2 -12.13 -1.01 14.19
CA GLU A 2 -13.10 -1.60 13.27
C GLU A 2 -13.39 -0.80 11.97
N GLN A 3 -13.68 0.50 12.04
CA GLN A 3 -14.02 1.26 10.84
C GLN A 3 -12.86 1.39 9.84
N LEU A 4 -11.61 1.53 10.32
CA LEU A 4 -10.45 1.64 9.43
C LEU A 4 -10.22 0.32 8.67
N MET A 5 -10.31 -0.82 9.36
CA MET A 5 -10.06 -2.12 8.75
C MET A 5 -11.15 -2.52 7.76
N ALA A 6 -12.42 -2.22 8.06
CA ALA A 6 -13.52 -2.44 7.14
C ALA A 6 -13.43 -1.58 5.87
N THR A 7 -13.09 -0.29 6.01
CA THR A 7 -12.83 0.59 4.87
C THR A 7 -11.63 0.09 4.07
N ALA A 8 -10.53 -0.28 4.74
CA ALA A 8 -9.34 -0.78 4.07
C ALA A 8 -9.60 -2.06 3.28
N ALA A 9 -10.32 -3.03 3.85
CA ALA A 9 -10.69 -4.27 3.17
C ALA A 9 -11.54 -4.00 1.92
N THR A 10 -12.56 -3.14 2.05
CA THR A 10 -13.44 -2.78 0.92
C THR A 10 -12.69 -2.06 -0.19
N THR A 11 -11.87 -1.08 0.17
CA THR A 11 -11.14 -0.27 -0.81
C THR A 11 -9.99 -1.05 -1.45
N LEU A 12 -9.35 -1.97 -0.73
CA LEU A 12 -8.37 -2.90 -1.31
C LEU A 12 -9.00 -3.72 -2.45
N VAL A 13 -10.21 -4.23 -2.25
CA VAL A 13 -10.98 -4.93 -3.29
C VAL A 13 -11.39 -4.01 -4.45
N ALA A 14 -11.73 -2.76 -4.15
CA ALA A 14 -12.00 -1.78 -5.21
C ALA A 14 -10.75 -1.56 -6.08
N TRP A 15 -9.56 -1.50 -5.49
CA TRP A 15 -8.31 -1.32 -6.23
C TRP A 15 -7.91 -2.55 -7.07
N THR A 16 -8.32 -3.76 -6.69
CA THR A 16 -8.05 -4.97 -7.51
C THR A 16 -9.02 -5.11 -8.69
N THR A 17 -10.19 -4.48 -8.61
CA THR A 17 -11.23 -4.54 -9.64
C THR A 17 -11.24 -3.32 -10.57
N THR A 18 -10.51 -2.26 -10.25
CA THR A 18 -10.45 -1.02 -11.03
C THR A 18 -9.11 -0.85 -11.74
N GLU A 19 -9.14 -0.20 -12.91
CA GLU A 19 -7.93 0.18 -13.63
C GLU A 19 -7.26 1.38 -12.93
N ILE A 20 -6.17 1.11 -12.23
CA ILE A 20 -5.35 2.13 -11.55
C ILE A 20 -4.00 2.31 -12.26
N ALA A 21 -3.39 3.50 -12.11
CA ALA A 21 -2.08 3.78 -12.67
C ALA A 21 -0.99 2.82 -12.16
N GLN A 22 0.09 2.65 -12.92
CA GLN A 22 1.17 1.70 -12.58
C GLN A 22 1.76 1.94 -11.17
N GLY A 23 1.94 3.20 -10.75
CA GLY A 23 2.39 3.52 -9.40
C GLY A 23 1.43 3.04 -8.31
N GLY A 24 0.11 3.21 -8.53
CA GLY A 24 -0.92 2.66 -7.64
C GLY A 24 -0.89 1.13 -7.60
N ARG A 25 -0.78 0.46 -8.76
CA ARG A 25 -0.69 -1.01 -8.83
C ARG A 25 0.48 -1.57 -8.02
N LEU A 26 1.65 -0.93 -8.10
CA LEU A 26 2.84 -1.34 -7.34
C LEU A 26 2.62 -1.19 -5.84
N ALA A 27 2.05 -0.06 -5.38
CA ALA A 27 1.80 0.17 -3.98
C ALA A 27 0.74 -0.80 -3.40
N VAL A 28 -0.33 -1.06 -4.15
CA VAL A 28 -1.36 -2.05 -3.78
C VAL A 28 -0.77 -3.46 -3.73
N SER A 29 0.08 -3.83 -4.70
CA SER A 29 0.75 -5.13 -4.70
C SER A 29 1.68 -5.31 -3.50
N ALA A 30 2.42 -4.26 -3.11
CA ALA A 30 3.27 -4.28 -1.92
C ALA A 30 2.46 -4.44 -0.63
N LEU A 31 1.28 -3.82 -0.53
CA LEU A 31 0.37 -4.00 0.59
C LEU A 31 -0.16 -5.45 0.67
N ILE A 32 -0.53 -6.05 -0.47
CA ILE A 32 -0.96 -7.45 -0.52
C ILE A 32 0.19 -8.40 -0.14
N ASP A 33 1.39 -8.16 -0.62
CA ASP A 33 2.58 -8.96 -0.28
C ASP A 33 2.88 -8.90 1.22
N PHE A 34 2.78 -7.71 1.83
CA PHE A 34 2.90 -7.53 3.27
C PHE A 34 1.88 -8.38 4.05
N LEU A 35 0.61 -8.40 3.62
CA LEU A 35 -0.41 -9.25 4.25
C LEU A 35 -0.07 -10.74 4.07
N ARG A 36 0.36 -11.16 2.88
CA ARG A 36 0.77 -12.55 2.61
C ARG A 36 1.95 -12.99 3.49
N ASP A 37 2.97 -12.16 3.66
CA ASP A 37 4.10 -12.48 4.55
C ASP A 37 3.64 -12.52 6.01
N ARG A 38 2.81 -11.57 6.43
CA ARG A 38 2.30 -11.52 7.82
C ARG A 38 1.56 -12.79 8.22
N PHE A 39 0.77 -13.33 7.31
CA PHE A 39 -0.02 -14.56 7.52
C PHE A 39 0.64 -15.82 6.93
N ARG A 40 1.93 -15.78 6.56
CA ARG A 40 2.63 -16.94 5.97
C ARG A 40 2.62 -18.20 6.84
N ARG A 41 2.54 -18.02 8.17
CA ARG A 41 2.49 -19.11 9.16
C ARG A 41 1.06 -19.50 9.56
N ALA A 42 0.05 -18.86 8.98
CA ALA A 42 -1.36 -19.06 9.25
C ALA A 42 -2.11 -19.29 7.93
N PRO A 43 -2.12 -20.54 7.41
CA PRO A 43 -2.64 -20.83 6.07
C PRO A 43 -4.14 -20.55 5.94
N GLU A 44 -4.92 -20.71 7.01
CA GLU A 44 -6.35 -20.40 7.04
C GLU A 44 -6.60 -18.89 6.91
N ASP A 45 -5.89 -18.08 7.69
CA ASP A 45 -5.98 -16.62 7.61
C ASP A 45 -5.46 -16.10 6.25
N ARG A 46 -4.42 -16.74 5.69
CA ARG A 46 -3.95 -16.44 4.34
C ARG A 46 -5.00 -16.77 3.28
N ALA A 47 -5.76 -17.85 3.44
CA ALA A 47 -6.81 -18.21 2.49
C ALA A 47 -7.89 -17.11 2.40
N VAL A 48 -8.23 -16.44 3.51
CA VAL A 48 -9.16 -15.28 3.50
C VAL A 48 -8.64 -14.15 2.61
N ILE A 49 -7.33 -13.91 2.60
CA ILE A 49 -6.71 -12.90 1.73
C ILE A 49 -6.74 -13.34 0.27
N GLU A 50 -6.50 -14.61 -0.03
CA GLU A 50 -6.55 -15.08 -1.43
C GLU A 50 -7.98 -15.14 -1.96
N ASP A 51 -8.95 -15.53 -1.11
CA ASP A 51 -10.38 -15.62 -1.44
C ASP A 51 -10.92 -14.27 -1.89
N VAL A 52 -10.71 -13.22 -1.08
CA VAL A 52 -11.19 -11.87 -1.40
C VAL A 52 -10.51 -11.27 -2.65
N LEU A 53 -9.28 -11.69 -2.97
CA LEU A 53 -8.56 -11.28 -4.18
C LEU A 53 -9.03 -12.03 -5.42
N HIS A 54 -9.51 -13.27 -5.27
CA HIS A 54 -9.97 -14.12 -6.36
C HIS A 54 -11.45 -13.89 -6.70
N GLU A 55 -12.31 -13.92 -5.68
CA GLU A 55 -13.75 -13.74 -5.81
C GLU A 55 -14.25 -12.73 -4.75
N PRO A 56 -14.19 -11.43 -5.06
CA PRO A 56 -14.62 -10.42 -4.10
C PRO A 56 -16.13 -10.50 -3.87
N SER A 57 -16.49 -10.83 -2.64
CA SER A 57 -17.88 -10.90 -2.18
C SER A 57 -18.03 -10.13 -0.85
N PRO A 58 -19.24 -9.66 -0.49
CA PRO A 58 -19.45 -8.93 0.76
C PRO A 58 -19.10 -9.77 2.00
N ASP A 59 -19.19 -11.11 1.90
CA ASP A 59 -18.80 -12.02 2.97
C ASP A 59 -17.28 -12.17 3.07
N ALA A 60 -16.58 -12.28 1.92
CA ALA A 60 -15.12 -12.30 1.87
C ALA A 60 -14.50 -10.98 2.38
N VAL A 61 -15.08 -9.82 2.02
CA VAL A 61 -14.65 -8.50 2.51
C VAL A 61 -14.83 -8.40 4.02
N ARG A 62 -15.94 -8.90 4.56
CA ARG A 62 -16.17 -8.94 6.01
C ARG A 62 -15.16 -9.83 6.71
N SER A 63 -14.93 -11.03 6.20
CA SER A 63 -13.95 -11.98 6.73
C SER A 63 -12.54 -11.38 6.76
N LEU A 64 -12.14 -10.65 5.70
CA LEU A 64 -10.88 -9.91 5.68
C LEU A 64 -10.84 -8.81 6.74
N ALA A 65 -11.90 -8.01 6.88
CA ALA A 65 -11.95 -6.94 7.88
C ALA A 65 -11.84 -7.48 9.30
N GLU A 66 -12.54 -8.57 9.61
CA GLU A 66 -12.48 -9.26 10.91
C GLU A 66 -11.08 -9.85 11.17
N LEU A 67 -10.44 -10.42 10.16
CA LEU A 67 -9.07 -10.89 10.25
C LEU A 67 -8.09 -9.75 10.60
N LEU A 68 -8.18 -8.64 9.88
CA LEU A 68 -7.30 -7.47 10.10
C LEU A 68 -7.52 -6.84 11.48
N ASP A 69 -8.77 -6.74 11.95
CA ASP A 69 -9.07 -6.19 13.28
C ASP A 69 -8.56 -7.11 14.40
N ARG A 70 -8.80 -8.43 14.28
CA ARG A 70 -8.24 -9.43 15.22
C ARG A 70 -6.72 -9.33 15.31
N GLU A 71 -6.04 -9.23 14.17
CA GLU A 71 -4.58 -9.15 14.16
C GLU A 71 -4.06 -7.81 14.69
N ALA A 72 -4.75 -6.70 14.40
CA ALA A 72 -4.40 -5.39 14.94
C ALA A 72 -4.58 -5.27 16.46
N LEU A 73 -5.57 -5.98 17.03
CA LEU A 73 -5.73 -6.10 18.48
C LEU A 73 -4.64 -6.96 19.12
N ARG A 74 -4.21 -8.02 18.42
CA ARG A 74 -3.16 -8.93 18.88
C ARG A 74 -1.76 -8.31 18.78
N ASP A 75 -1.51 -7.56 17.72
CA ASP A 75 -0.23 -6.97 17.37
C ASP A 75 -0.40 -5.49 16.98
N PRO A 76 -0.15 -4.55 17.91
CA PRO A 76 -0.27 -3.12 17.62
C PRO A 76 0.81 -2.62 16.64
N ALA A 77 1.94 -3.30 16.51
CA ALA A 77 2.96 -2.95 15.53
C ALA A 77 2.48 -3.27 14.12
N PHE A 78 1.80 -4.41 13.93
CA PHE A 78 1.09 -4.72 12.68
C PHE A 78 0.07 -3.63 12.34
N ALA A 79 -0.74 -3.17 13.32
CA ALA A 79 -1.74 -2.13 13.07
C ALA A 79 -1.11 -0.81 12.57
N ALA A 80 0.03 -0.41 13.14
CA ALA A 80 0.76 0.78 12.72
C ALA A 80 1.39 0.62 11.33
N GLU A 81 2.07 -0.51 11.10
CA GLU A 81 2.67 -0.88 9.81
C GLU A 81 1.65 -0.98 8.68
N PHE A 82 0.48 -1.57 8.95
CA PHE A 82 -0.63 -1.67 8.00
C PHE A 82 -1.17 -0.29 7.64
N ARG A 83 -1.39 0.58 8.64
CA ARG A 83 -1.88 1.94 8.42
C ARG A 83 -0.91 2.76 7.56
N ALA A 84 0.38 2.71 7.86
CA ALA A 84 1.39 3.43 7.09
C ALA A 84 1.40 3.00 5.61
N ARG A 85 1.36 1.69 5.35
CA ARG A 85 1.31 1.16 3.97
C ARG A 85 -0.03 1.44 3.28
N TRP A 86 -1.13 1.43 4.02
CA TRP A 86 -2.45 1.83 3.53
C TRP A 86 -2.45 3.26 3.01
N GLU A 87 -1.96 4.21 3.81
CA GLU A 87 -1.89 5.63 3.43
C GLU A 87 -0.98 5.85 2.21
N GLN A 88 0.13 5.10 2.10
CA GLN A 88 1.00 5.12 0.93
C GLN A 88 0.30 4.60 -0.34
N ALA A 89 -0.44 3.50 -0.24
CA ALA A 89 -1.19 2.93 -1.35
C ALA A 89 -2.30 3.88 -1.81
N ASP A 90 -3.09 4.40 -0.88
CA ASP A 90 -4.18 5.35 -1.16
C ASP A 90 -3.66 6.60 -1.89
N ALA A 91 -2.57 7.21 -1.38
CA ALA A 91 -1.94 8.35 -2.03
C ALA A 91 -1.41 8.03 -3.44
N ALA A 92 -0.84 6.84 -3.66
CA ALA A 92 -0.34 6.42 -4.97
C ALA A 92 -1.48 6.19 -5.98
N VAL A 93 -2.60 5.62 -5.55
CA VAL A 93 -3.80 5.47 -6.39
C VAL A 93 -4.37 6.84 -6.75
N LEU A 94 -4.52 7.75 -5.78
CA LEU A 94 -5.06 9.10 -6.01
C LEU A 94 -4.17 9.95 -6.92
N ALA A 95 -2.84 9.89 -6.73
CA ALA A 95 -1.89 10.61 -7.59
C ALA A 95 -1.98 10.17 -9.05
N GLY A 96 -2.21 8.86 -9.28
CA GLY A 96 -2.46 8.32 -10.61
C GLY A 96 -3.76 8.80 -11.24
N ALA A 97 -4.83 8.94 -10.45
CA ALA A 97 -6.14 9.39 -10.90
C ALA A 97 -6.18 10.89 -11.25
N ASN A 98 -5.43 11.72 -10.51
CA ASN A 98 -5.45 13.17 -10.67
C ASN A 98 -4.46 13.73 -11.70
N GLY A 99 -3.67 12.88 -12.38
CA GLY A 99 -2.68 13.29 -13.39
C GLY A 99 -1.49 14.10 -12.85
N VAL A 100 -1.45 14.42 -11.56
CA VAL A 100 -0.35 15.14 -10.90
C VAL A 100 0.56 14.12 -10.22
N ALA A 101 1.39 13.45 -11.02
CA ALA A 101 2.46 12.61 -10.50
C ALA A 101 3.65 13.50 -10.09
N ASN A 102 3.70 13.95 -8.83
CA ASN A 102 4.91 14.57 -8.28
C ASN A 102 5.80 13.47 -7.67
N SER A 103 6.65 12.90 -8.52
CA SER A 103 7.76 12.04 -8.10
C SER A 103 8.93 12.93 -7.72
N ILE A 104 9.15 13.14 -6.41
CA ILE A 104 10.34 13.82 -5.88
C ILE A 104 11.35 12.75 -5.49
N SER A 105 12.54 12.81 -6.07
CA SER A 105 13.79 12.25 -5.54
C SER A 105 14.87 13.31 -5.70
N GLY A 106 15.55 13.64 -4.61
CA GLY A 106 16.64 14.60 -4.58
C GLY A 106 17.32 14.65 -3.22
N ASP A 107 18.64 14.50 -3.22
CA ASP A 107 19.54 14.54 -2.06
C ASP A 107 19.45 15.91 -1.37
N VAL A 108 19.15 15.90 -0.06
CA VAL A 108 19.14 17.11 0.77
C VAL A 108 20.34 17.06 1.71
N SER A 109 21.40 17.78 1.33
CA SER A 109 22.48 18.14 2.23
C SER A 109 22.01 19.25 3.18
N GLY A 110 21.52 18.89 4.35
CA GLY A 110 21.17 19.80 5.45
C GLY A 110 20.17 19.19 6.43
N PRO A 111 20.19 19.54 7.74
CA PRO A 111 19.46 18.82 8.77
C PRO A 111 17.95 19.10 8.67
N VAL A 112 17.25 18.27 7.90
CA VAL A 112 15.80 18.14 7.90
C VAL A 112 15.46 16.66 7.91
N VAL A 113 14.80 16.24 8.98
CA VAL A 113 14.18 14.92 9.11
C VAL A 113 12.95 14.90 8.21
N GLN A 114 13.12 14.44 6.97
CA GLN A 114 12.03 13.97 6.12
C GLN A 114 12.44 12.65 5.46
N ALA A 115 12.13 11.54 6.12
CA ALA A 115 12.20 10.22 5.52
C ALA A 115 10.94 10.00 4.68
N ARG A 116 10.94 10.60 3.48
CA ARG A 116 10.06 10.26 2.35
C ARG A 116 10.86 9.29 1.50
N ASP A 117 10.79 8.01 1.84
CA ASP A 117 11.59 6.96 1.21
C ASP A 117 11.17 6.75 -0.26
N ILE A 118 12.16 6.81 -1.16
CA ILE A 118 12.03 6.57 -2.60
C ILE A 118 13.05 5.50 -2.99
N HIS A 119 12.63 4.53 -3.78
CA HIS A 119 13.54 3.56 -4.41
C HIS A 119 13.35 3.54 -5.94
N GLY A 120 14.43 3.82 -6.68
CA GLY A 120 14.56 3.58 -8.14
C GLY A 120 15.34 4.68 -8.88
N GLY A 121 16.60 4.38 -9.26
CA GLY A 121 17.61 5.37 -9.66
C GLY A 121 17.36 6.20 -10.92
N VAL A 122 17.76 7.48 -10.86
CA VAL A 122 17.82 8.42 -11.99
C VAL A 122 19.28 8.83 -12.22
N SER A 123 19.78 8.61 -13.44
CA SER A 123 21.05 9.16 -13.92
C SER A 123 20.80 10.50 -14.62
N PHE A 124 21.46 11.57 -14.18
CA PHE A 124 21.48 12.84 -14.91
C PHE A 124 22.75 12.93 -15.76
N GLY A 125 22.56 12.83 -17.08
CA GLY A 125 23.60 13.06 -18.06
C GLY A 125 24.07 14.52 -18.03
N GLY A 126 25.32 14.67 -17.59
CA GLY A 126 26.34 15.64 -17.98
C GLY A 126 25.90 16.90 -18.72
N GLY A 127 26.11 18.04 -18.07
CA GLY A 127 25.87 19.36 -18.66
C GLY A 127 26.83 19.74 -19.78
N SER A 128 26.58 20.93 -20.31
CA SER A 128 27.56 21.70 -21.04
C SER A 128 27.27 23.18 -20.81
N ALA A 129 28.20 23.81 -20.11
CA ALA A 129 28.33 25.24 -20.02
C ALA A 129 28.72 25.84 -21.39
N GLN A 130 28.19 27.04 -21.64
CA GLN A 130 28.82 28.18 -22.34
C GLN A 130 29.14 28.06 -23.85
N PRO A 131 29.40 29.18 -24.56
CA PRO A 131 29.64 30.57 -24.10
C PRO A 131 28.51 31.57 -24.30
#